data_AF-A0A4Q7MXQ1-F1
#
_entry.id   AF-A0A4Q7MXQ1-F1
#
_cell.length_a   1.000
_cell.length_b   1.000
_cell.length_c   1.000
_cell.angle_alpha   90.00
_cell.angle_beta   90.00
_cell.angle_gamma   90.00
#
_symmetry.space_group_name_H-M   'P 1'
#
loop_
_entity.id
_entity.type
_entity.pdbx_description
1 polymer ?
#
loop_
_entity_poly.entity_id
_entity_poly.type
_entity_poly.pdbx_seq_one_letter_code
_entity_poly.pdbx_strand_id
1 'polypeptide(L)'
;MLSGRGGCQFPDTGYKWNELGRLAQRFYADFAELGYPALLQRLDAAYTRIVARIEAENDVSLYGEPWYEKYTMGRMIQFNTSSPYANARSRLRKWKKDQGIA
;
A
#
# COMPACT_ATOMS: atom_id res chain seq x y z
N MET A 1 0.32 6.66 21.72
CA MET A 1 -0.36 6.27 20.46
C MET A 1 -0.70 7.55 19.75
N LEU A 2 -0.03 7.85 18.64
CA LEU A 2 -0.31 9.06 17.87
C LEU A 2 -1.49 8.75 16.94
N SER A 3 -2.68 9.07 17.42
CA SER A 3 -3.92 9.00 16.63
C SER A 3 -3.82 10.05 15.53
N GLY A 4 -3.77 9.62 14.26
CA GLY A 4 -4.04 10.53 13.14
C GLY A 4 -5.44 11.13 13.31
N ARG A 5 -5.68 12.33 12.73
CA ARG A 5 -7.02 12.95 12.77
C ARG A 5 -8.05 11.92 12.27
N GLY A 6 -8.95 11.45 13.14
CA GLY A 6 -10.01 10.51 12.79
C GLY A 6 -9.93 9.07 13.36
N GLY A 7 -9.21 8.82 14.46
CA GLY A 7 -9.31 7.53 15.18
C GLY A 7 -8.70 6.31 14.45
N CYS A 8 -8.04 6.53 13.31
CA CYS A 8 -7.35 5.49 12.56
C CYS A 8 -6.04 5.09 13.27
N GLN A 9 -5.81 3.78 13.44
CA GLN A 9 -4.58 3.23 14.00
C GLN A 9 -3.59 2.90 12.87
N PHE A 10 -2.38 3.46 12.95
CA PHE A 10 -1.31 3.19 11.99
C PHE A 10 -0.22 2.30 12.60
N PRO A 11 0.36 1.37 11.83
CA PRO A 11 0.05 1.03 10.42
C PRO A 11 -1.25 0.22 10.23
N ASP A 12 -1.74 -0.46 11.27
CA ASP A 12 -3.03 -1.14 11.31
C ASP A 12 -3.41 -1.39 12.78
N THR A 13 -4.67 -1.73 13.04
CA THR A 13 -5.19 -2.07 14.37
C THR A 13 -4.41 -3.23 14.96
N GLY A 14 -3.79 -3.00 16.13
CA GLY A 14 -2.99 -4.01 16.81
C GLY A 14 -1.57 -4.21 16.27
N TYR A 15 -1.07 -3.31 15.40
CA TYR A 15 0.29 -3.36 14.89
C TYR A 15 1.05 -2.06 15.15
N LYS A 16 2.36 -2.17 15.35
CA LYS A 16 3.29 -1.04 15.43
C LYS A 16 4.15 -0.96 14.16
N TRP A 17 4.73 0.22 13.90
CA TRP A 17 5.64 0.44 12.77
C TRP A 17 6.90 -0.44 12.79
N ASN A 18 7.33 -0.95 13.94
CA ASN A 18 8.42 -1.91 14.03
C ASN A 18 7.97 -3.38 13.84
N GLU A 19 6.68 -3.62 13.60
CA GLU A 19 6.08 -4.95 13.41
C GLU A 19 5.60 -5.18 11.96
N LEU A 20 6.10 -4.42 10.99
CA LEU A 20 5.66 -4.53 9.59
C LEU A 20 5.87 -5.92 9.00
N GLY A 21 6.87 -6.67 9.47
CA GLY A 21 7.03 -8.08 9.11
C GLY A 21 5.86 -8.94 9.57
N ARG A 22 5.37 -8.75 10.81
CA ARG A 22 4.19 -9.45 11.33
C ARG A 22 2.92 -9.04 10.59
N LEU A 23 2.80 -7.75 10.25
CA LEU A 23 1.69 -7.25 9.44
C LEU A 23 1.70 -7.87 8.04
N ALA A 24 2.86 -7.98 7.40
CA ALA A 24 2.98 -8.64 6.10
C ALA A 24 2.59 -10.13 6.18
N GLN A 25 2.94 -10.84 7.26
CA GLN A 25 2.49 -12.22 7.47
C GLN A 25 0.98 -12.34 7.56
N ARG A 26 0.30 -11.37 8.18
CA ARG A 26 -1.16 -11.32 8.17
C ARG A 26 -1.71 -11.17 6.75
N PHE A 27 -1.13 -10.33 5.88
CA PHE A 27 -1.60 -10.22 4.50
C PHE A 27 -1.46 -11.54 3.72
N TYR A 28 -0.40 -12.32 3.97
CA TYR A 28 -0.28 -13.65 3.38
C TYR A 28 -1.40 -14.58 3.86
N ALA A 29 -1.75 -14.56 5.14
CA ALA A 29 -2.85 -15.36 5.68
C ALA A 29 -4.23 -14.91 5.17
N ASP A 30 -4.50 -13.60 5.18
CA ASP A 30 -5.79 -13.01 4.77
C ASP A 30 -6.15 -13.33 3.31
N PHE A 31 -5.16 -13.60 2.47
CA PHE A 31 -5.34 -13.89 1.04
C PHE A 31 -4.89 -15.29 0.61
N ALA A 32 -4.55 -16.17 1.56
CA ALA A 32 -3.96 -17.49 1.27
C ALA A 32 -4.84 -18.38 0.38
N GLU A 33 -6.16 -18.32 0.58
CA GLU A 33 -7.13 -19.17 -0.13
C GLU A 33 -7.56 -18.61 -1.50
N LEU A 34 -7.04 -17.44 -1.90
CA LEU A 34 -7.42 -16.83 -3.17
C LEU A 34 -6.54 -17.31 -4.31
N GLY A 35 -7.19 -17.78 -5.38
CA GLY A 35 -6.52 -18.03 -6.64
C GLY A 35 -5.98 -16.75 -7.28
N TYR A 36 -4.96 -16.90 -8.13
CA TYR A 36 -4.29 -15.79 -8.81
C TYR A 36 -5.24 -14.81 -9.54
N PRO A 37 -6.26 -15.26 -10.30
CA PRO A 37 -7.20 -14.33 -10.94
C PRO A 37 -7.98 -13.45 -9.94
N ALA A 38 -8.37 -14.01 -8.79
CA ALA A 38 -9.10 -13.27 -7.76
C ALA A 38 -8.19 -12.23 -7.06
N LEU A 39 -6.91 -12.56 -6.87
CA LEU A 39 -5.90 -11.62 -6.36
C LEU A 39 -5.74 -10.42 -7.29
N LEU A 40 -5.65 -10.65 -8.61
CA LEU A 40 -5.55 -9.59 -9.61
C LEU A 40 -6.79 -8.68 -9.61
N GLN A 41 -7.99 -9.26 -9.60
CA GLN A 41 -9.23 -8.49 -9.53
C GLN A 41 -9.32 -7.62 -8.27
N ARG A 42 -8.90 -8.15 -7.12
CA ARG A 42 -8.88 -7.37 -5.87
C ARG A 42 -7.84 -6.24 -5.90
N LEU A 43 -6.66 -6.51 -6.47
CA LEU A 43 -5.62 -5.48 -6.64
C LEU A 43 -6.11 -4.36 -7.57
N ASP A 44 -6.73 -4.71 -8.70
CA ASP A 44 -7.28 -3.74 -9.66
C ASP A 44 -8.41 -2.90 -9.04
N ALA A 45 -9.33 -3.54 -8.31
CA ALA A 45 -10.39 -2.84 -7.59
C ALA A 45 -9.83 -1.89 -6.52
N ALA A 46 -8.77 -2.29 -5.79
CA ALA A 46 -8.12 -1.43 -4.82
C ALA A 46 -7.41 -0.25 -5.49
N TYR A 47 -6.69 -0.49 -6.59
CA TYR A 47 -6.03 0.55 -7.38
C TYR A 47 -7.04 1.59 -7.87
N THR A 48 -8.12 1.15 -8.52
CA THR A 48 -9.17 2.03 -9.06
C THR A 48 -9.79 2.91 -7.99
N ARG A 49 -10.10 2.35 -6.80
CA ARG A 49 -10.63 3.13 -5.68
C ARG A 49 -9.63 4.18 -5.17
N ILE A 50 -8.35 3.84 -5.07
CA ILE A 50 -7.32 4.77 -4.61
C ILE A 50 -7.15 5.91 -5.62
N VAL A 51 -7.08 5.60 -6.92
CA VAL A 51 -6.96 6.62 -7.98
C VAL A 51 -8.16 7.55 -7.96
N ALA A 52 -9.38 7.01 -7.98
CA ALA A 52 -10.60 7.83 -7.92
C ALA A 52 -10.65 8.72 -6.67
N ARG A 53 -10.12 8.24 -5.53
CA ARG A 53 -10.03 9.06 -4.32
C ARG A 53 -9.01 10.19 -4.49
N ILE A 54 -7.84 9.93 -5.07
CA ILE A 54 -6.81 10.96 -5.32
C ILE A 54 -7.33 12.02 -6.29
N GLU A 55 -8.03 11.61 -7.35
CA GLU A 55 -8.59 12.51 -8.37
C GLU A 55 -9.68 13.45 -7.80
N ALA A 56 -10.33 13.04 -6.70
CA ALA A 56 -11.29 13.87 -5.98
C ALA A 56 -10.64 14.86 -5.00
N GLU A 57 -9.33 14.76 -4.77
CA GLU A 57 -8.55 15.65 -3.89
C GLU A 57 -7.80 16.71 -4.72
N ASN A 58 -7.27 17.74 -4.06
CA ASN A 58 -6.42 18.76 -4.70
C ASN A 58 -4.99 18.74 -4.16
N ASP A 59 -4.08 19.43 -4.85
CA ASP A 59 -2.65 19.41 -4.50
C ASP A 59 -2.37 19.89 -3.06
N VAL A 60 -3.07 20.94 -2.60
CA VAL A 60 -2.94 21.45 -1.23
C VAL A 60 -3.36 20.41 -0.20
N SER A 61 -4.46 19.68 -0.44
CA SER A 61 -4.90 18.61 0.45
C SER A 61 -3.95 17.40 0.46
N LEU A 62 -3.33 17.09 -0.67
CA LEU A 62 -2.43 15.94 -0.82
C LEU A 62 -1.02 16.25 -0.30
N TYR A 63 -0.53 17.48 -0.47
CA TYR A 63 0.87 17.84 -0.31
C TYR A 63 1.12 19.14 0.48
N GLY A 64 0.09 19.94 0.75
CA GLY A 64 0.24 21.26 1.38
C GLY A 64 0.60 21.21 2.87
N GLU A 65 0.16 20.19 3.60
CA GLU A 65 0.42 20.08 5.05
C GLU A 65 0.64 18.62 5.49
N PRO A 66 1.31 18.39 6.63
CA PRO A 66 1.40 17.07 7.23
C PRO A 66 0.01 16.50 7.59
N TRP A 67 -0.19 15.23 7.25
CA TRP A 67 -1.41 14.47 7.51
C TRP A 67 -1.22 13.42 8.62
N TYR A 68 -0.09 12.71 8.58
CA TYR A 68 0.32 11.76 9.62
C TYR A 68 1.75 12.05 10.07
N GLU A 69 1.92 12.45 11.33
CA GLU A 69 3.18 12.97 11.87
C GLU A 69 3.73 14.09 10.97
N LYS A 70 4.86 13.86 10.30
CA LYS A 70 5.49 14.79 9.35
C LYS A 70 5.15 14.51 7.88
N TYR A 71 4.41 13.45 7.59
CA TYR A 71 4.13 12.99 6.23
C TYR A 71 2.82 13.57 5.73
N THR A 72 2.85 14.11 4.51
CA THR A 72 1.63 14.53 3.79
C THR A 72 0.78 13.32 3.41
N MET A 73 -0.50 13.55 3.08
CA MET A 73 -1.40 12.47 2.67
C MET A 73 -0.87 11.76 1.42
N GLY A 74 -0.46 12.52 0.40
CA GLY A 74 0.13 12.00 -0.83
C GLY A 74 1.37 11.16 -0.56
N ARG A 75 2.21 11.54 0.43
CA ARG A 75 3.38 10.74 0.82
C ARG A 75 2.99 9.42 1.49
N MET A 76 1.96 9.40 2.35
CA MET A 76 1.45 8.17 2.95
C MET A 76 0.83 7.23 1.90
N ILE A 77 0.12 7.77 0.91
CA ILE A 77 -0.39 7.02 -0.24
C ILE A 77 0.77 6.43 -1.05
N GLN A 78 1.79 7.24 -1.36
CA GLN A 78 2.97 6.83 -2.12
C GLN A 78 3.70 5.65 -1.46
N PHE A 79 3.87 5.67 -0.14
CA PHE A 79 4.53 4.60 0.61
C PHE A 79 3.82 3.24 0.49
N ASN A 80 2.51 3.24 0.22
CA ASN A 80 1.69 2.04 0.16
C ASN A 80 1.23 1.68 -1.27
N THR A 81 1.59 2.46 -2.28
CA THR A 81 1.17 2.24 -3.69
C THR A 81 2.35 2.27 -4.64
N SER A 82 2.66 3.42 -5.25
CA SER A 82 3.63 3.54 -6.34
C SER A 82 5.03 3.06 -5.96
N SER A 83 5.45 3.24 -4.71
CA SER A 83 6.76 2.75 -4.22
C SER A 83 6.79 1.21 -4.13
N PRO A 84 5.84 0.54 -3.44
CA PRO A 84 5.70 -0.92 -3.51
C PRO A 84 5.52 -1.48 -4.92
N TYR A 85 4.77 -0.83 -5.81
CA TYR A 85 4.57 -1.29 -7.19
C TYR A 85 5.87 -1.29 -7.99
N ALA A 86 6.67 -0.22 -7.87
CA ALA A 86 7.99 -0.16 -8.50
C ALA A 86 8.93 -1.26 -7.96
N ASN A 87 8.91 -1.49 -6.64
CA ASN A 87 9.69 -2.54 -6.00
C ASN A 87 9.27 -3.95 -6.49
N ALA A 88 7.97 -4.24 -6.49
CA ALA A 88 7.41 -5.50 -6.95
C ALA A 88 7.74 -5.76 -8.42
N ARG A 89 7.60 -4.74 -9.28
CA ARG A 89 7.99 -4.83 -10.70
C ARG A 89 9.46 -5.19 -10.87
N SER A 90 10.35 -4.58 -10.10
CA SER A 90 11.79 -4.91 -10.14
C SER A 90 12.05 -6.37 -9.75
N ARG A 91 11.43 -6.83 -8.65
CA ARG A 91 11.52 -8.23 -8.19
C ARG A 91 11.00 -9.21 -9.24
N LEU A 92 9.87 -8.93 -9.86
CA LEU A 92 9.30 -9.77 -10.93
C LEU A 92 10.20 -9.83 -12.16
N ARG A 93 10.81 -8.70 -12.57
CA ARG A 93 11.76 -8.68 -13.70
C ARG A 93 12.99 -9.52 -13.40
N LYS A 94 13.55 -9.40 -12.18
CA LYS A 94 14.66 -10.25 -11.75
C LYS A 94 14.27 -11.72 -11.78
N TRP A 95 13.11 -12.06 -11.19
CA TRP A 95 12.61 -13.43 -11.20
C TRP A 95 12.42 -13.98 -12.61
N LYS A 96 11.79 -13.24 -13.53
CA LYS A 96 11.63 -13.67 -14.94
C LYS A 96 12.96 -13.97 -15.62
N LYS A 97 13.99 -13.14 -15.38
CA LYS A 97 15.34 -13.37 -15.88
C LYS A 97 15.94 -14.64 -15.28
N ASP A 98 15.84 -14.81 -13.97
CA ASP A 98 16.37 -15.97 -13.26
C ASP A 98 15.66 -17.28 -13.67
N GLN A 99 14.41 -17.20 -14.17
CA GLN A 99 13.64 -18.33 -14.70
C GLN A 99 13.78 -18.55 -16.23
N GLY A 100 14.52 -17.70 -16.95
CA GLY A 100 14.64 -17.80 -18.42
C GLY A 100 13.34 -17.50 -19.19
N ILE A 101 12.41 -16.77 -18.59
CA ILE A 101 11.12 -16.37 -19.21
C ILE A 101 11.27 -15.04 -19.97
N ALA A 102 12.34 -14.29 -19.69
CA ALA A 102 12.58 -12.93 -20.20
C ALA A 102 13.37 -12.89 -21.51
#